data_AF-A0A1Q9S1R3-F1
#
_entry.id   AF-A0A1Q9S1R3-F1
#
_cell.length_a   1.000
_cell.length_b   1.000
_cell.length_c   1.000
_cell.angle_alpha   90.00
_cell.angle_beta   90.00
_cell.angle_gamma   90.00
#
_symmetry.space_group_name_H-M   'P 1'
#
loop_
_entity.id
_entity.type
_entity.pdbx_description
1 polymer ?
#
loop_
_entity_poly.entity_id
_entity_poly.type
_entity_poly.pdbx_seq_one_letter_code
_entity_poly.pdbx_strand_id
1 'polypeptide(L)'
;MNTKILELAGTGLSLGGVALSHKVLGAAWTRITGDPPPAKNPDPDEAWTGIIIWSLVTGLVGTVIKVAISRQVAKMENQPRNNPKASSQAEV
;
A
#
# COMPACT_ATOMS: atom_id res chain seq x y z
N MET A 1 23.12 3.93 -11.46
CA MET A 1 22.33 3.57 -10.26
C MET A 1 21.61 2.27 -10.57
N ASN A 2 21.75 1.24 -9.73
CA ASN A 2 21.14 -0.07 -9.98
C ASN A 2 19.63 0.00 -9.78
N THR A 3 18.87 -0.14 -10.87
CA THR A 3 17.39 -0.12 -10.89
C THR A 3 16.76 -1.10 -9.90
N LYS A 4 17.39 -2.26 -9.66
CA LYS A 4 16.96 -3.25 -8.67
C LYS A 4 16.92 -2.72 -7.23
N ILE A 5 17.80 -1.80 -6.84
CA ILE A 5 17.80 -1.22 -5.48
C ILE A 5 16.61 -0.28 -5.31
N LEU A 6 16.24 0.45 -6.37
CA LEU A 6 15.06 1.32 -6.37
C LEU A 6 13.76 0.51 -6.32
N GLU A 7 13.68 -0.62 -7.02
CA GLU A 7 12.56 -1.56 -6.95
C GLU A 7 12.43 -2.23 -5.57
N LEU A 8 13.55 -2.66 -4.96
CA LEU A 8 13.55 -3.20 -3.59
C LEU A 8 13.15 -2.13 -2.57
N ALA A 9 13.63 -0.90 -2.72
CA ALA A 9 13.23 0.21 -1.87
C ALA A 9 11.73 0.50 -1.99
N GLY A 10 11.19 0.54 -3.22
CA GLY A 10 9.75 0.70 -3.47
C GLY A 10 8.90 -0.45 -2.88
N THR A 11 9.41 -1.67 -2.95
CA THR A 11 8.76 -2.86 -2.36
C THR A 11 8.79 -2.78 -0.82
N GLY A 12 9.93 -2.45 -0.22
CA GLY A 12 10.06 -2.30 1.23
C GLY A 12 9.19 -1.17 1.79
N LEU A 13 9.09 -0.05 1.07
CA LEU A 13 8.24 1.08 1.45
C LEU A 13 6.75 0.72 1.36
N SER A 14 6.37 -0.08 0.36
CA SER A 14 5.01 -0.62 0.22
C SER A 14 4.65 -1.57 1.37
N LEU A 15 5.55 -2.49 1.73
CA LEU A 15 5.34 -3.40 2.87
C LEU A 15 5.24 -2.64 4.20
N GLY A 16 6.08 -1.62 4.40
CA GLY A 16 6.01 -0.75 5.58
C GLY A 16 4.69 0.01 5.66
N GLY A 17 4.23 0.60 4.55
CA GLY A 17 2.95 1.30 4.48
C GLY A 17 1.75 0.39 4.78
N VAL A 18 1.77 -0.84 4.27
CA VAL A 18 0.72 -1.84 4.56
C VAL A 18 0.73 -2.26 6.03
N ALA A 19 1.90 -2.52 6.62
CA ALA A 19 2.01 -2.89 8.02
C ALA A 19 1.50 -1.77 8.95
N LEU A 20 1.81 -0.51 8.62
CA LEU A 20 1.35 0.65 9.37
C LEU A 20 -0.16 0.83 9.24
N SER A 21 -0.70 0.67 8.02
CA SER A 21 -2.14 0.69 7.75
C SER A 21 -2.88 -0.39 8.55
N HIS A 22 -2.33 -1.61 8.61
CA HIS A 22 -2.90 -2.71 9.37
C HIS A 22 -2.95 -2.42 10.88
N LYS A 23 -1.92 -1.77 11.44
CA LYS A 23 -1.92 -1.32 12.84
C LYS A 23 -3.00 -0.28 13.12
N VAL A 24 -3.13 0.73 12.25
CA VAL A 24 -4.14 1.79 12.40
C VAL A 24 -5.55 1.20 12.30
N LEU A 25 -5.78 0.32 11.32
CA LEU A 25 -7.04 -0.40 11.18
C LEU A 25 -7.36 -1.25 12.41
N GLY A 26 -6.38 -1.97 12.94
CA GLY A 26 -6.59 -2.81 14.13
C GLY A 26 -6.92 -1.98 15.38
N ALA A 27 -6.25 -0.83 15.55
CA ALA A 27 -6.56 0.09 16.64
C ALA A 27 -7.97 0.70 16.50
N ALA A 28 -8.34 1.09 15.28
CA ALA A 28 -9.68 1.61 14.99
C ALA A 28 -10.76 0.55 15.24
N TRP A 29 -10.52 -0.69 14.82
CA TRP A 29 -11.42 -1.82 15.09
C TRP A 29 -11.64 -1.99 16.57
N THR A 30 -10.55 -2.19 17.33
CA THR A 30 -10.60 -2.37 18.80
C THR A 30 -11.31 -1.23 19.49
N ARG A 31 -11.18 0.00 18.97
CA ARG A 31 -11.83 1.17 19.55
C ARG A 31 -13.34 1.22 19.30
N ILE A 32 -13.83 0.62 18.22
CA ILE A 32 -15.25 0.62 17.84
C ILE A 32 -15.95 -0.63 18.37
N THR A 33 -15.31 -1.80 18.26
CA THR A 33 -15.89 -3.10 18.66
C THR A 33 -15.61 -3.44 20.12
N GLY A 34 -14.53 -2.92 20.71
CA GLY A 34 -14.05 -3.31 22.04
C GLY A 34 -13.13 -4.52 22.03
N ASP A 35 -13.08 -5.26 20.91
CA ASP A 35 -12.34 -6.51 20.76
C ASP A 35 -11.17 -6.37 19.78
N PRO A 36 -10.09 -7.15 19.94
CA PRO A 36 -9.03 -7.17 18.94
C PRO A 36 -9.57 -7.55 17.55
N PRO A 37 -8.96 -7.04 16.47
CA PRO A 37 -9.35 -7.45 15.12
C PRO A 37 -9.16 -8.96 14.92
N PRO A 38 -10.04 -9.63 14.14
CA PRO A 38 -10.01 -11.07 13.87
C PRO A 38 -8.88 -11.42 12.87
N ALA A 39 -7.66 -11.05 13.24
CA ALA A 39 -6.45 -11.16 12.42
C ALA A 39 -5.64 -12.42 12.77
N LYS A 40 -5.79 -12.91 13.99
CA LYS A 40 -5.31 -14.21 14.45
C LYS A 40 -6.51 -14.83 15.13
N ASN A 41 -6.98 -15.95 14.60
CA ASN A 41 -8.15 -16.63 15.11
C ASN A 41 -7.72 -17.88 15.91
N PRO A 42 -7.41 -17.74 17.22
CA PRO A 42 -7.24 -18.88 18.12
C PRO A 42 -8.56 -19.32 18.77
N ASP A 43 -9.65 -18.58 18.58
CA ASP A 43 -10.93 -18.82 19.27
C ASP A 43 -11.96 -19.44 18.31
N PRO A 44 -12.33 -20.72 18.49
CA PRO A 44 -13.30 -21.39 17.62
C PRO A 44 -14.69 -20.76 17.64
N ASP A 45 -15.01 -19.94 18.65
CA ASP A 45 -16.32 -19.30 18.82
C ASP A 45 -16.36 -17.86 18.26
N GLU A 46 -15.28 -17.40 17.61
CA GLU A 46 -15.23 -16.06 17.02
C GLU A 46 -16.32 -15.89 15.92
N ALA A 47 -17.06 -14.80 16.01
CA ALA A 47 -18.19 -14.56 15.12
C ALA A 47 -17.73 -14.39 13.66
N TRP A 48 -18.20 -15.29 12.78
CA TRP A 48 -17.94 -15.25 11.33
C TRP A 48 -18.22 -13.90 10.69
N THR A 49 -19.24 -13.18 11.17
CA THR A 49 -19.57 -11.83 10.71
C THR A 49 -18.40 -10.85 10.90
N GLY A 50 -17.72 -10.91 12.05
CA GLY A 50 -16.54 -10.07 12.32
C GLY A 50 -15.40 -10.36 11.35
N ILE A 51 -15.14 -11.64 11.09
CA ILE A 51 -14.12 -12.11 10.13
C ILE A 51 -14.42 -11.58 8.73
N ILE A 52 -15.67 -11.72 8.27
CA ILE A 52 -16.11 -11.26 6.95
C ILE A 52 -15.94 -9.74 6.84
N ILE A 53 -16.45 -8.96 7.80
CA ILE A 53 -16.34 -7.49 7.77
C ILE A 53 -14.87 -7.06 7.79
N TRP A 54 -14.05 -7.63 8.66
CA TRP A 54 -12.62 -7.32 8.74
C TRP A 54 -11.90 -7.64 7.43
N SER A 55 -12.19 -8.78 6.80
CA SER A 55 -11.60 -9.16 5.51
C SER A 55 -11.99 -8.20 4.39
N LEU A 56 -13.24 -7.74 4.36
CA LEU A 56 -13.72 -6.77 3.37
C LEU A 56 -13.04 -5.41 3.55
N VAL A 57 -12.94 -4.92 4.79
CA VAL A 57 -12.30 -3.63 5.08
C VAL A 57 -10.82 -3.66 4.73
N THR A 58 -10.09 -4.70 5.16
CA THR A 58 -8.66 -4.83 4.88
C THR A 58 -8.37 -5.04 3.39
N GLY A 59 -9.18 -5.84 2.69
CA GLY A 59 -9.09 -6.03 1.24
C GLY A 59 -9.36 -4.74 0.46
N LEU A 60 -10.36 -3.96 0.89
CA LEU A 60 -10.66 -2.65 0.31
C LEU A 60 -9.48 -1.69 0.45
N VAL A 61 -8.92 -1.57 1.66
CA VAL A 61 -7.78 -0.67 1.93
C VAL A 61 -6.56 -1.08 1.10
N GLY A 62 -6.24 -2.37 1.02
CA GLY A 62 -5.16 -2.88 0.18
C GLY A 62 -5.34 -2.52 -1.30
N THR A 63 -6.59 -2.60 -1.79
CA THR A 63 -6.93 -2.26 -3.17
C THR A 63 -6.75 -0.75 -3.44
N VAL A 64 -7.21 0.10 -2.52
CA VAL A 64 -7.06 1.56 -2.64
C VAL A 64 -5.58 1.97 -2.66
N ILE A 65 -4.75 1.41 -1.77
CA ILE A 65 -3.31 1.66 -1.74
C ILE A 65 -2.67 1.26 -3.08
N LYS A 66 -2.99 0.06 -3.58
CA LYS A 66 -2.47 -0.45 -4.86
C LYS A 66 -2.83 0.49 -6.01
N VAL A 67 -4.10 0.88 -6.13
CA VAL A 67 -4.58 1.79 -7.18
C VAL A 67 -3.91 3.16 -7.06
N ALA A 68 -3.75 3.69 -5.85
CA ALA A 68 -3.09 4.96 -5.61
C ALA A 68 -1.63 4.95 -6.10
N ILE A 69 -0.87 3.90 -5.74
CA ILE A 69 0.51 3.71 -6.19
C ILE A 69 0.56 3.61 -7.72
N SER A 70 -0.25 2.73 -8.32
CA SER A 70 -0.29 2.55 -9.78
C SER A 70 -0.61 3.84 -10.52
N ARG A 71 -1.53 4.66 -9.99
CA ARG A 71 -1.85 5.98 -10.58
C ARG A 71 -0.69 6.96 -10.47
N GLN A 72 0.04 6.97 -9.37
CA GLN A 72 1.20 7.85 -9.22
C GLN A 72 2.33 7.45 -10.17
N VAL A 73 2.63 6.16 -10.27
CA VAL A 73 3.62 5.63 -11.23
C VAL A 73 3.24 6.00 -12.66
N ALA A 74 1.99 5.77 -13.06
CA ALA A 74 1.51 6.12 -14.38
C ALA A 74 1.59 7.64 -14.67
N LYS A 75 1.35 8.51 -13.67
CA LYS A 75 1.53 9.96 -13.82
C LYS A 75 2.99 10.35 -14.03
N MET A 76 3.92 9.68 -13.35
CA MET A 76 5.35 9.93 -13.49
C MET A 76 5.89 9.43 -14.84
N GLU A 77 5.41 8.29 -15.33
CA GLU A 77 5.77 7.79 -16.68
C GLU A 77 5.21 8.66 -17.81
N ASN A 78 3.98 9.16 -17.66
CA ASN A 78 3.33 10.02 -18.65
C ASN A 78 3.71 11.51 -18.54
N GLN A 79 4.53 11.89 -17.55
CA GLN A 79 5.10 13.22 -17.52
C GLN A 79 6.15 13.28 -18.64
N PRO A 80 5.94 14.07 -19.71
CA PRO A 80 6.94 14.18 -20.76
C PRO A 80 8.25 14.57 -20.10
N ARG A 81 9.34 13.91 -20.48
CA ARG A 81 10.72 14.30 -20.15
C ARG A 81 11.02 15.69 -20.73
N ASN A 82 10.37 16.73 -20.21
CA ASN A 82 10.77 18.12 -20.37
C ASN A 82 11.95 18.37 -19.43
N ASN A 83 13.06 17.69 -19.73
CA ASN A 83 14.36 18.08 -19.22
C ASN A 83 15.09 18.73 -20.42
N PRO A 84 15.27 20.06 -20.45
CA PRO A 84 15.93 20.80 -21.52
C PRO A 84 17.43 20.48 -21.74
N LYS A 85 17.94 19.34 -21.24
CA LYS A 85 19.37 18.99 -21.26
C LYS A 85 19.73 17.88 -22.25
N ALA A 86 18.79 17.39 -23.04
CA ALA A 86 19.06 16.41 -24.09
C ALA A 86 19.46 17.05 -25.44
N SER A 87 19.19 18.35 -25.64
CA SER A 87 19.53 19.04 -26.89
C SER A 87 20.97 19.58 -26.95
N SER A 88 21.68 19.67 -25.82
CA SER A 88 23.01 20.30 -25.78
C SER A 88 24.18 19.33 -25.96
N GLN A 89 23.94 18.02 -26.16
CA GLN A 89 25.00 17.02 -26.38
C GLN A 89 24.99 16.41 -27.79
N ALA A 90 24.23 16.99 -28.73
CA ALA A 90 24.22 16.55 -30.13
C ALA A 90 24.95 17.52 -31.08
N GLU A 91 25.62 18.55 -30.55
CA GLU A 91 26.44 19.47 -31.36
C GLU A 91 27.83 19.62 -30.72
N VAL A 92 28.75 18.74 -31.14
CA VAL A 92 30.13 19.01 -31.62
C VAL A 92 30.74 17.72 -32.18
#